data_AF-A0A090QJZ1-F1
#
_entry.id   AF-A0A090QJZ1-F1
#
_cell.length_a   1.000
_cell.length_b   1.000
_cell.length_c   1.000
_cell.angle_alpha   90.00
_cell.angle_beta   90.00
_cell.angle_gamma   90.00
#
_symmetry.space_group_name_H-M   'P 1'
#
loop_
_entity.id
_entity.type
_entity.pdbx_description
1 polymer ?
#
loop_
_entity_poly.entity_id
_entity_poly.type
_entity_poly.pdbx_seq_one_letter_code
_entity_poly.pdbx_strand_id
1 'polypeptide(L)'
;MAITLDSSAPFVFGDNVDGYYEGTTHGFVAAGKYRHKQGWYLGTFATFVDGELNAKPHAAQAQLFPYGITHMYQHAKVKADETLMLFSGLHSGERNAAITVRADQPAMLAIAPQLNLAISASEVTAFERGVVYALAPELRQAGTPSFIALTADTDFDFEETTFADTPALKEQAFFSGHHVKPVVRSKQATHSMTLYMAFAETAEAAIAQATRLLDNDGVTAHQQQVYNMLTHSYLWTSDMEYNRALMWAKAAGKVFVSSEYGKGIWAGLPWFKDCWGRDSFIAVPGITLVNGDFDDAKTIIDNFAQMQMQDAADINYGRIPNRVTSKTNMIYNTTDGTPWMVREVWDYLRYSGDADYAKSIYPVVQTYIDGIEKHYLDAYG
;
A
#
# COMPACT_ATOMS: atom_id res chain seq x y z
N MET A 1 18.13 9.90 0.21
CA MET A 1 17.29 8.82 -0.37
C MET A 1 16.23 9.34 -1.32
N ALA A 2 15.66 10.52 -1.12
CA ALA A 2 14.67 11.07 -2.03
C ALA A 2 15.14 11.10 -3.50
N ILE A 3 14.24 10.80 -4.42
CA ILE A 3 14.39 11.10 -5.85
C ILE A 3 13.73 12.46 -6.07
N THR A 4 14.54 13.44 -6.45
CA THR A 4 14.09 14.78 -6.80
C THR A 4 13.64 14.81 -8.25
N LEU A 5 12.46 15.37 -8.49
CA LEU A 5 11.80 15.41 -9.78
C LEU A 5 11.39 16.86 -10.07
N ASP A 6 11.92 17.43 -11.15
CA ASP A 6 11.54 18.77 -11.63
C ASP A 6 10.45 18.70 -12.72
N SER A 7 10.04 17.48 -13.09
CA SER A 7 8.99 17.21 -14.06
C SER A 7 8.09 16.06 -13.63
N SER A 8 6.98 15.90 -14.35
CA SER A 8 6.02 14.82 -14.12
C SER A 8 6.65 13.43 -14.27
N ALA A 9 6.41 12.55 -13.30
CA ALA A 9 6.84 11.15 -13.32
C ALA A 9 5.82 10.27 -12.59
N PRO A 10 5.60 9.02 -13.05
CA PRO A 10 4.73 8.07 -12.36
C PRO A 10 5.38 7.54 -11.08
N PHE A 11 4.56 7.23 -10.08
CA PHE A 11 4.97 6.57 -8.85
C PHE A 11 3.90 5.59 -8.37
N VAL A 12 4.29 4.66 -7.52
CA VAL A 12 3.39 3.71 -6.88
C VAL A 12 3.80 3.45 -5.44
N PHE A 13 2.80 3.34 -4.55
CA PHE A 13 2.97 2.88 -3.18
C PHE A 13 2.03 1.72 -2.93
N GLY A 14 2.51 0.63 -2.34
CA GLY A 14 1.67 -0.48 -1.90
C GLY A 14 1.13 -0.19 -0.51
N ASP A 15 -0.11 -0.60 -0.22
CA ASP A 15 -0.59 -0.61 1.17
C ASP A 15 -0.07 -1.82 1.95
N ASN A 16 0.52 -2.80 1.26
CA ASN A 16 0.97 -4.10 1.79
C ASN A 16 -0.14 -5.00 2.37
N VAL A 17 -1.40 -4.68 2.06
CA VAL A 17 -2.59 -5.45 2.43
C VAL A 17 -3.23 -6.04 1.18
N ASP A 18 -3.88 -5.23 0.33
CA ASP A 18 -4.60 -5.68 -0.88
C ASP A 18 -4.71 -4.62 -1.98
N GLY A 19 -4.11 -3.45 -1.76
CA GLY A 19 -4.18 -2.32 -2.66
C GLY A 19 -2.86 -1.56 -2.85
N TYR A 20 -2.93 -0.55 -3.72
CA TYR A 20 -1.80 0.32 -4.03
C TYR A 20 -2.30 1.68 -4.50
N TYR A 21 -1.54 2.73 -4.24
CA TYR A 21 -1.76 4.05 -4.82
C TYR A 21 -0.86 4.23 -6.03
N GLU A 22 -1.42 4.27 -7.23
CA GLU A 22 -0.71 4.71 -8.44
C GLU A 22 -0.97 6.19 -8.69
N GLY A 23 0.07 6.97 -8.96
CA GLY A 23 -0.06 8.41 -9.20
C GLY A 23 1.02 8.95 -10.11
N THR A 24 0.92 10.25 -10.40
CA THR A 24 1.87 10.99 -11.22
C THR A 24 2.18 12.31 -10.54
N THR A 25 3.45 12.70 -10.47
CA THR A 25 3.85 14.00 -9.93
C THR A 25 3.46 15.15 -10.86
N HIS A 26 3.37 16.38 -10.32
CA HIS A 26 3.07 17.59 -11.09
C HIS A 26 1.74 17.55 -11.87
N GLY A 27 0.73 16.85 -11.37
CA GLY A 27 -0.56 16.72 -12.06
C GLY A 27 -1.70 16.36 -11.12
N PHE A 28 -2.91 16.72 -11.55
CA PHE A 28 -4.18 16.29 -10.95
C PHE A 28 -4.97 15.34 -11.87
N VAL A 29 -4.83 15.50 -13.20
CA VAL A 29 -5.51 14.67 -14.20
C VAL A 29 -4.81 13.31 -14.30
N ALA A 30 -5.59 12.22 -14.22
CA ALA A 30 -5.08 10.85 -14.05
C ALA A 30 -4.17 10.66 -12.83
N ALA A 31 -4.14 11.64 -11.91
CA ALA A 31 -3.30 11.59 -10.73
C ALA A 31 -4.03 10.82 -9.62
N GLY A 32 -3.54 9.63 -9.32
CA GLY A 32 -3.80 9.05 -8.02
C GLY A 32 -5.07 8.23 -7.93
N LYS A 33 -4.93 6.91 -7.84
CA LYS A 33 -5.99 6.06 -7.27
C LYS A 33 -5.37 5.08 -6.31
N TYR A 34 -5.82 5.12 -5.05
CA TYR A 34 -5.67 4.01 -4.12
C TYR A 34 -6.58 2.88 -4.57
N ARG A 35 -6.07 1.97 -5.40
CA ARG A 35 -6.79 0.85 -5.98
C ARG A 35 -6.77 -0.37 -5.09
N HIS A 36 -7.85 -1.13 -5.18
CA HIS A 36 -7.98 -2.48 -4.64
C HIS A 36 -8.78 -3.33 -5.64
N LYS A 37 -9.03 -4.61 -5.33
CA LYS A 37 -9.68 -5.53 -6.29
C LYS A 37 -11.07 -5.10 -6.79
N GLN A 38 -11.80 -4.23 -6.05
CA GLN A 38 -13.16 -3.81 -6.43
C GLN A 38 -13.27 -2.36 -6.88
N GLY A 39 -12.15 -1.66 -7.05
CA GLY A 39 -12.17 -0.25 -7.46
C GLY A 39 -11.05 0.54 -6.83
N TRP A 40 -11.40 1.69 -6.25
CA TRP A 40 -10.47 2.57 -5.57
C TRP A 40 -11.16 3.26 -4.38
N TYR A 41 -10.38 3.71 -3.39
CA TYR A 41 -10.90 4.39 -2.19
C TYR A 41 -10.62 5.88 -2.17
N LEU A 42 -9.36 6.24 -2.43
CA LEU A 42 -8.84 7.61 -2.43
C LEU A 42 -8.35 7.95 -3.83
N GLY A 43 -8.78 9.10 -4.34
CA GLY A 43 -8.38 9.62 -5.65
C GLY A 43 -7.20 10.58 -5.51
N THR A 44 -7.22 11.61 -6.35
CA THR A 44 -6.40 12.81 -6.10
C THR A 44 -6.85 13.53 -4.82
N PHE A 45 -6.03 14.47 -4.37
CA PHE A 45 -6.30 15.34 -3.24
C PHE A 45 -5.82 16.76 -3.54
N ALA A 46 -6.42 17.74 -2.87
CA ALA A 46 -6.02 19.14 -2.92
C ALA A 46 -5.65 19.61 -1.50
N THR A 47 -4.65 20.47 -1.41
CA THR A 47 -4.33 21.19 -0.16
C THR A 47 -4.31 22.69 -0.42
N PHE A 48 -4.59 23.48 0.61
CA PHE A 48 -4.68 24.93 0.51
C PHE A 48 -3.92 25.61 1.65
N VAL A 49 -3.37 26.78 1.35
CA VAL A 49 -2.66 27.68 2.28
C VAL A 49 -3.30 29.06 2.16
N ASP A 50 -3.92 29.55 3.22
CA ASP A 50 -4.71 30.81 3.24
C ASP A 50 -5.76 30.87 2.12
N GLY A 51 -6.36 29.72 1.79
CA GLY A 51 -7.36 29.56 0.74
C GLY A 51 -6.80 29.49 -0.69
N GLU A 52 -5.48 29.67 -0.88
CA GLU A 52 -4.81 29.46 -2.16
C GLU A 52 -4.52 27.97 -2.36
N LEU A 53 -4.85 27.42 -3.54
CA LEU A 53 -4.61 26.01 -3.87
C LEU A 53 -3.12 25.75 -4.08
N ASN A 54 -2.60 24.69 -3.45
CA ASN A 54 -1.35 24.05 -3.83
C ASN A 54 -1.53 23.33 -5.17
N ALA A 55 -1.39 24.08 -6.26
CA ALA A 55 -1.65 23.60 -7.60
C ALA A 55 -0.50 22.69 -8.08
N LYS A 56 -0.65 21.37 -7.98
CA LYS A 56 0.37 20.36 -8.36
C LYS A 56 1.10 20.64 -9.68
N PRO A 57 0.46 21.04 -10.79
CA PRO A 57 1.16 21.39 -12.04
C PRO A 57 2.14 22.56 -11.93
N HIS A 58 2.01 23.40 -10.91
CA HIS A 58 2.87 24.54 -10.61
C HIS A 58 3.81 24.29 -9.43
N ALA A 59 3.86 23.05 -8.90
CA ALA A 59 4.85 22.70 -7.88
C ALA A 59 6.26 22.97 -8.43
N ALA A 60 7.10 23.64 -7.65
CA ALA A 60 8.47 23.96 -8.04
C ALA A 60 9.33 22.69 -8.12
N GLN A 61 8.99 21.68 -7.33
CA GLN A 61 9.69 20.42 -7.25
C GLN A 61 8.80 19.35 -6.61
N ALA A 62 9.00 18.08 -6.98
CA ALA A 62 8.51 16.93 -6.25
C ALA A 62 9.67 16.08 -5.71
N GLN A 63 9.48 15.47 -4.55
CA GLN A 63 10.43 14.56 -3.93
C GLN A 63 9.74 13.24 -3.61
N LEU A 64 10.16 12.18 -4.30
CA LEU A 64 9.70 10.83 -4.03
C LEU A 64 10.57 10.21 -2.94
N PHE A 65 9.96 9.87 -1.81
CA PHE A 65 10.56 9.14 -0.70
C PHE A 65 10.06 7.69 -0.68
N PRO A 66 10.79 6.76 -0.04
CA PRO A 66 10.31 5.37 0.12
C PRO A 66 8.97 5.24 0.87
N TYR A 67 8.55 6.26 1.63
CA TYR A 67 7.32 6.28 2.43
C TYR A 67 6.22 7.18 1.84
N GLY A 68 6.49 7.95 0.79
CA GLY A 68 5.53 8.93 0.31
C GLY A 68 6.08 9.91 -0.73
N ILE A 69 5.21 10.76 -1.24
CA ILE A 69 5.51 11.76 -2.26
C ILE A 69 5.25 13.15 -1.70
N THR A 70 6.23 14.05 -1.81
CA THR A 70 6.12 15.45 -1.39
C THR A 70 6.16 16.38 -2.60
N HIS A 71 5.26 17.34 -2.67
CA HIS A 71 5.30 18.45 -3.64
C HIS A 71 5.57 19.77 -2.91
N MET A 72 6.44 20.61 -3.48
CA MET A 72 6.84 21.88 -2.90
C MET A 72 6.34 23.05 -3.75
N TYR A 73 5.86 24.10 -3.07
CA TYR A 73 5.18 25.25 -3.64
C TYR A 73 5.81 26.56 -3.15
N GLN A 74 5.77 27.56 -4.02
CA GLN A 74 6.16 28.93 -3.69
C GLN A 74 4.98 29.85 -3.99
N HIS A 75 4.27 30.26 -2.95
CA HIS A 75 3.28 31.34 -3.04
C HIS A 75 3.98 32.70 -2.92
N ALA A 76 3.23 33.78 -3.12
CA ALA A 76 3.78 35.14 -3.08
C ALA A 76 4.48 35.50 -1.76
N LYS A 77 4.04 34.92 -0.63
CA LYS A 77 4.56 35.23 0.71
C LYS A 77 4.94 34.02 1.56
N VAL A 78 4.56 32.81 1.13
CA VAL A 78 4.64 31.60 1.93
C VAL A 78 5.22 30.48 1.06
N LYS A 79 6.14 29.70 1.63
CA LYS A 79 6.55 28.41 1.06
C LYS A 79 5.71 27.33 1.69
N ALA A 80 5.26 26.39 0.87
CA ALA A 80 4.45 25.29 1.33
C ALA A 80 4.92 23.97 0.75
N ASP A 81 4.62 22.88 1.45
CA ASP A 81 4.73 21.53 0.91
C ASP A 81 3.51 20.70 1.28
N GLU A 82 3.20 19.71 0.44
CA GLU A 82 2.22 18.69 0.76
C GLU A 82 2.84 17.31 0.58
N THR A 83 2.50 16.35 1.45
CA THR A 83 3.01 14.98 1.40
C THR A 83 1.85 13.98 1.46
N LEU A 84 1.80 13.04 0.51
CA LEU A 84 0.91 11.87 0.55
C LEU A 84 1.70 10.63 0.95
N MET A 85 1.15 9.86 1.89
CA MET A 85 1.64 8.54 2.29
C MET A 85 0.50 7.50 2.25
N LEU A 86 0.84 6.27 1.90
CA LEU A 86 -0.04 5.10 1.98
C LEU A 86 0.67 4.02 2.80
N PHE A 87 0.02 3.45 3.82
CA PHE A 87 0.68 2.53 4.73
C PHE A 87 -0.27 1.61 5.50
N SER A 88 0.24 0.46 5.96
CA SER A 88 -0.53 -0.61 6.59
C SER A 88 -0.77 -0.48 8.10
N GLY A 89 -0.33 0.64 8.69
CA GLY A 89 -0.31 0.84 10.15
C GLY A 89 0.68 -0.10 10.87
N LEU A 90 0.80 0.07 12.20
CA LEU A 90 1.70 -0.74 13.05
C LEU A 90 1.35 -2.25 13.06
N HIS A 91 0.14 -2.62 12.65
CA HIS A 91 -0.38 -3.99 12.70
C HIS A 91 -0.46 -4.69 11.32
N SER A 92 0.27 -4.21 10.31
CA SER A 92 0.45 -4.82 8.96
C SER A 92 -0.81 -5.10 8.12
N GLY A 93 -2.02 -5.05 8.68
CA GLY A 93 -3.29 -5.39 8.03
C GLY A 93 -4.32 -4.26 7.99
N GLU A 94 -3.96 -3.04 8.41
CA GLU A 94 -4.85 -1.88 8.34
C GLU A 94 -4.63 -1.14 7.03
N ARG A 95 -5.63 -0.44 6.53
CA ARG A 95 -5.50 0.33 5.28
C ARG A 95 -5.55 1.80 5.66
N ASN A 96 -4.43 2.50 5.51
CA ASN A 96 -4.31 3.89 5.96
C ASN A 96 -3.66 4.75 4.90
N ALA A 97 -4.06 6.02 4.87
CA ALA A 97 -3.38 7.06 4.12
C ALA A 97 -3.27 8.32 4.99
N ALA A 98 -2.22 9.12 4.74
CA ALA A 98 -2.07 10.43 5.37
C ALA A 98 -1.75 11.47 4.31
N ILE A 99 -2.36 12.65 4.43
CA ILE A 99 -2.00 13.83 3.68
C ILE A 99 -1.54 14.87 4.69
N THR A 100 -0.32 15.37 4.53
CA THR A 100 0.22 16.47 5.34
C THR A 100 0.37 17.70 4.47
N VAL A 101 -0.03 18.87 4.97
CA VAL A 101 0.29 20.17 4.37
C VAL A 101 1.08 20.99 5.39
N ARG A 102 2.12 21.68 4.92
CA ARG A 102 2.99 22.53 5.74
C ARG A 102 3.19 23.89 5.09
N ALA A 103 3.40 24.89 5.92
CA ALA A 103 3.74 26.25 5.55
C ALA A 103 4.90 26.78 6.40
N ASP A 104 5.83 27.50 5.79
CA ASP A 104 6.98 28.11 6.47
C ASP A 104 6.60 29.27 7.40
N GLN A 105 5.38 29.80 7.26
CA GLN A 105 4.73 30.76 8.15
C GLN A 105 3.38 30.20 8.62
N PRO A 106 2.88 30.57 9.81
CA PRO A 106 1.54 30.17 10.24
C PRO A 106 0.48 30.65 9.25
N ALA A 107 -0.34 29.72 8.75
CA ALA A 107 -1.38 29.99 7.77
C ALA A 107 -2.65 29.16 8.07
N MET A 108 -3.79 29.56 7.52
CA MET A 108 -4.98 28.71 7.53
C MET A 108 -4.80 27.59 6.52
N LEU A 109 -4.71 26.35 7.00
CA LEU A 109 -4.45 25.17 6.17
C LEU A 109 -5.75 24.41 5.90
N ALA A 110 -5.89 23.86 4.70
CA ALA A 110 -6.99 22.96 4.38
C ALA A 110 -6.54 21.76 3.55
N ILE A 111 -7.19 20.62 3.75
CA ILE A 111 -6.97 19.38 3.01
C ILE A 111 -8.32 18.88 2.49
N ALA A 112 -8.36 18.53 1.21
CA ALA A 112 -9.54 17.98 0.55
C ALA A 112 -9.17 16.69 -0.22
N PRO A 113 -9.46 15.50 0.31
CA PRO A 113 -9.35 14.26 -0.45
C PRO A 113 -10.58 14.05 -1.34
N GLN A 114 -10.41 13.40 -2.50
CA GLN A 114 -11.53 12.84 -3.25
C GLN A 114 -11.73 11.38 -2.84
N LEU A 115 -12.85 11.05 -2.21
CA LEU A 115 -13.14 9.68 -1.78
C LEU A 115 -14.12 9.03 -2.75
N ASN A 116 -13.91 7.77 -3.13
CA ASN A 116 -14.79 7.02 -4.04
C ASN A 116 -16.08 6.56 -3.35
N LEU A 117 -16.84 7.52 -2.83
CA LEU A 117 -18.16 7.33 -2.28
C LEU A 117 -19.09 8.22 -3.09
N ALA A 118 -20.18 7.64 -3.60
CA ALA A 118 -21.18 8.43 -4.30
C ALA A 118 -21.93 9.29 -3.28
N ILE A 119 -22.07 10.59 -3.54
CA ILE A 119 -22.75 11.53 -2.63
C ILE A 119 -24.15 11.03 -2.26
N SER A 120 -24.86 10.43 -3.21
CA SER A 120 -26.21 9.89 -3.01
C SER A 120 -26.27 8.50 -2.36
N ALA A 121 -25.12 7.86 -2.10
CA ALA A 121 -25.03 6.50 -1.57
C ALA A 121 -23.97 6.39 -0.47
N SER A 122 -23.79 7.46 0.30
CA SER A 122 -22.96 7.47 1.51
C SER A 122 -23.54 8.41 2.54
N GLU A 123 -23.28 8.10 3.80
CA GLU A 123 -23.62 8.94 4.95
C GLU A 123 -22.35 9.29 5.71
N VAL A 124 -22.34 10.44 6.39
CA VAL A 124 -21.24 10.87 7.25
C VAL A 124 -21.76 11.11 8.66
N THR A 125 -21.04 10.60 9.65
CA THR A 125 -21.34 10.83 11.07
C THR A 125 -20.11 11.35 11.80
N ALA A 126 -20.32 12.25 12.75
CA ALA A 126 -19.26 12.75 13.61
C ALA A 126 -18.98 11.76 14.75
N PHE A 127 -17.71 11.68 15.14
CA PHE A 127 -17.26 11.09 16.40
C PHE A 127 -16.36 12.10 17.11
N GLU A 128 -15.92 11.81 18.34
CA GLU A 128 -15.22 12.76 19.21
C GLU A 128 -14.06 13.52 18.53
N ARG A 129 -13.30 12.85 17.65
CA ARG A 129 -12.07 13.38 17.04
C ARG A 129 -12.13 13.42 15.51
N GLY A 130 -13.32 13.34 14.91
CA GLY A 130 -13.46 13.49 13.47
C GLY A 130 -14.77 12.98 12.91
N VAL A 131 -14.73 12.47 11.68
CA VAL A 131 -15.92 11.97 10.98
C VAL A 131 -15.66 10.60 10.36
N VAL A 132 -16.71 9.80 10.25
CA VAL A 132 -16.67 8.53 9.52
C VAL A 132 -17.71 8.55 8.41
N TYR A 133 -17.25 8.30 7.19
CA TYR A 133 -18.13 8.01 6.08
C TYR A 133 -18.51 6.53 6.09
N ALA A 134 -19.76 6.25 5.77
CA ALA A 134 -20.31 4.91 5.58
C ALA A 134 -20.90 4.80 4.18
N LEU A 135 -20.45 3.80 3.41
CA LEU A 135 -21.09 3.42 2.15
C LEU A 135 -22.50 2.89 2.42
N ALA A 136 -23.46 3.13 1.52
CA ALA A 136 -24.83 2.61 1.65
C ALA A 136 -24.84 1.08 1.85
N PRO A 137 -25.68 0.53 2.75
CA PRO A 137 -25.66 -0.89 3.11
C PRO A 137 -25.70 -1.86 1.93
N GLU A 138 -26.48 -1.55 0.90
CA GLU A 138 -26.67 -2.36 -0.31
C GLU A 138 -25.43 -2.42 -1.22
N LEU A 139 -24.47 -1.51 -1.04
CA LEU A 139 -23.21 -1.49 -1.80
C LEU A 139 -22.05 -2.13 -1.03
N ARG A 140 -22.23 -2.48 0.24
CA ARG A 140 -21.18 -3.06 1.08
C ARG A 140 -20.90 -4.50 0.69
N GLN A 141 -19.62 -4.86 0.62
CA GLN A 141 -19.18 -6.22 0.32
C GLN A 141 -18.24 -6.73 1.40
N ALA A 142 -18.42 -7.98 1.80
CA ALA A 142 -17.58 -8.62 2.82
C ALA A 142 -16.10 -8.65 2.39
N GLY A 143 -15.19 -8.39 3.32
CA GLY A 143 -13.76 -8.37 3.03
C GLY A 143 -13.29 -7.13 2.28
N THR A 144 -14.09 -6.05 2.24
CA THR A 144 -13.69 -4.77 1.65
C THR A 144 -14.09 -3.58 2.51
N PRO A 145 -13.19 -2.59 2.66
CA PRO A 145 -13.54 -1.34 3.30
C PRO A 145 -14.84 -0.72 2.79
N SER A 146 -15.75 -0.47 3.73
CA SER A 146 -17.04 0.18 3.51
C SER A 146 -17.17 1.48 4.31
N PHE A 147 -16.17 1.76 5.15
CA PHE A 147 -16.12 2.92 6.02
C PHE A 147 -14.77 3.63 5.87
N ILE A 148 -14.80 4.96 5.88
CA ILE A 148 -13.62 5.82 5.79
C ILE A 148 -13.66 6.81 6.95
N ALA A 149 -12.82 6.62 7.97
CA ALA A 149 -12.70 7.56 9.07
C ALA A 149 -11.63 8.61 8.76
N LEU A 150 -11.94 9.87 9.05
CA LEU A 150 -11.10 11.05 8.86
C LEU A 150 -10.83 11.69 10.21
N THR A 151 -9.57 11.96 10.52
CA THR A 151 -9.14 12.71 11.72
C THR A 151 -7.88 13.51 11.42
N ALA A 152 -7.61 14.57 12.18
CA ALA A 152 -6.44 15.41 11.97
C ALA A 152 -5.69 15.69 13.29
N ASP A 153 -4.41 16.04 13.17
CA ASP A 153 -3.50 16.38 14.26
C ASP A 153 -3.69 17.79 14.84
N THR A 154 -4.52 18.60 14.20
CA THR A 154 -4.93 19.92 14.66
C THR A 154 -6.44 19.99 14.82
N ASP A 155 -6.94 20.84 15.71
CA ASP A 155 -8.36 21.21 15.74
C ASP A 155 -8.84 21.70 14.37
N PHE A 156 -9.94 21.13 13.88
CA PHE A 156 -10.42 21.39 12.53
C PHE A 156 -11.92 21.60 12.42
N ASP A 157 -12.32 22.31 11.37
CA ASP A 157 -13.67 22.35 10.85
C ASP A 157 -13.79 21.36 9.68
N PHE A 158 -14.93 20.69 9.60
CA PHE A 158 -15.27 19.75 8.55
C PHE A 158 -16.46 20.27 7.73
N GLU A 159 -16.35 20.21 6.41
CA GLU A 159 -17.42 20.58 5.50
C GLU A 159 -17.49 19.63 4.30
N GLU A 160 -18.69 19.20 3.93
CA GLU A 160 -18.93 18.63 2.60
C GLU A 160 -19.15 19.78 1.60
N THR A 161 -18.10 20.14 0.86
CA THR A 161 -18.16 21.30 -0.04
C THR A 161 -18.89 20.98 -1.34
N THR A 162 -19.49 22.00 -1.96
CA THR A 162 -19.85 21.96 -3.38
C THR A 162 -18.76 22.61 -4.26
N PHE A 163 -18.87 22.44 -5.58
CA PHE A 163 -18.02 23.19 -6.52
C PHE A 163 -18.38 24.67 -6.64
N ALA A 164 -19.52 25.11 -6.11
CA ALA A 164 -19.82 26.53 -6.00
C ALA A 164 -19.01 27.16 -4.85
N ASP A 165 -18.90 26.44 -3.72
CA ASP A 165 -18.20 26.92 -2.53
C ASP A 165 -16.68 26.85 -2.70
N THR A 166 -16.18 25.79 -3.36
CA THR A 166 -14.75 25.61 -3.64
C THR A 166 -14.50 25.31 -5.14
N PRO A 167 -14.57 26.33 -6.03
CA PRO A 167 -14.44 26.13 -7.49
C PRO A 167 -13.11 25.50 -7.93
N ALA A 168 -12.02 25.81 -7.21
CA ALA A 168 -10.69 25.29 -7.50
C ALA A 168 -10.63 23.75 -7.54
N LEU A 169 -11.47 23.05 -6.75
CA LEU A 169 -11.54 21.59 -6.78
C LEU A 169 -11.99 21.05 -8.15
N LYS A 170 -12.89 21.75 -8.83
CA LYS A 170 -13.35 21.37 -10.17
C LYS A 170 -12.41 21.88 -11.26
N GLU A 171 -12.06 23.15 -11.18
CA GLU A 171 -11.42 23.88 -12.29
C GLU A 171 -9.92 23.60 -12.39
N GLN A 172 -9.26 23.32 -11.28
CA GLN A 172 -7.81 23.14 -11.21
C GLN A 172 -7.42 21.73 -10.72
N ALA A 173 -8.12 21.20 -9.71
CA ALA A 173 -7.84 19.86 -9.19
C ALA A 173 -8.63 18.74 -9.92
N PHE A 174 -9.55 19.11 -10.82
CA PHE A 174 -10.34 18.19 -11.66
C PHE A 174 -11.09 17.10 -10.88
N PHE A 175 -11.60 17.44 -9.70
CA PHE A 175 -12.43 16.53 -8.92
C PHE A 175 -13.72 16.19 -9.68
N SER A 176 -14.17 14.96 -9.53
CA SER A 176 -15.45 14.49 -10.05
C SER A 176 -16.61 15.03 -9.23
N GLY A 177 -17.70 15.39 -9.89
CA GLY A 177 -18.96 15.75 -9.24
C GLY A 177 -19.65 14.58 -8.54
N HIS A 178 -19.35 13.34 -8.94
CA HIS A 178 -20.04 12.15 -8.44
C HIS A 178 -19.53 11.67 -7.07
N HIS A 179 -18.32 12.08 -6.69
CA HIS A 179 -17.64 11.59 -5.49
C HIS A 179 -17.72 12.60 -4.34
N VAL A 180 -17.78 12.13 -3.10
CA VAL A 180 -17.65 13.00 -1.93
C VAL A 180 -16.27 13.66 -1.90
N LYS A 181 -16.23 14.88 -1.37
CA LYS A 181 -15.08 15.79 -1.39
C LYS A 181 -15.07 16.60 -0.10
N PRO A 182 -14.82 15.96 1.06
CA PRO A 182 -14.74 16.68 2.32
C PRO A 182 -13.60 17.70 2.27
N VAL A 183 -13.80 18.83 2.94
CA VAL A 183 -12.76 19.82 3.19
C VAL A 183 -12.55 19.91 4.69
N VAL A 184 -11.33 19.62 5.12
CA VAL A 184 -10.90 19.67 6.51
C VAL A 184 -10.00 20.89 6.66
N ARG A 185 -10.40 21.87 7.48
CA ARG A 185 -9.69 23.16 7.63
C ARG A 185 -9.21 23.34 9.05
N SER A 186 -7.98 23.79 9.26
CA SER A 186 -7.47 24.15 10.58
C SER A 186 -8.30 25.28 11.19
N LYS A 187 -8.63 25.23 12.48
CA LYS A 187 -9.38 26.31 13.15
C LYS A 187 -8.56 27.58 13.39
N GLN A 188 -7.24 27.45 13.38
CA GLN A 188 -6.30 28.53 13.65
C GLN A 188 -5.14 28.44 12.66
N ALA A 189 -4.44 29.57 12.48
CA ALA A 189 -3.23 29.59 11.68
C ALA A 189 -2.17 28.67 12.31
N THR A 190 -1.65 27.74 11.52
CA THR A 190 -0.70 26.71 11.95
C THR A 190 0.39 26.53 10.89
N HIS A 191 1.51 25.90 11.27
CA HIS A 191 2.61 25.55 10.37
C HIS A 191 2.39 24.22 9.65
N SER A 192 1.59 23.33 10.23
CA SER A 192 1.39 21.98 9.72
C SER A 192 0.00 21.49 10.08
N MET A 193 -0.55 20.67 9.21
CA MET A 193 -1.77 19.90 9.44
C MET A 193 -1.64 18.57 8.69
N THR A 194 -1.92 17.46 9.37
CA THR A 194 -1.97 16.11 8.84
C THR A 194 -3.38 15.55 8.96
N LEU A 195 -3.98 15.20 7.83
CA LEU A 195 -5.22 14.44 7.74
C LEU A 195 -4.90 12.94 7.64
N TYR A 196 -5.34 12.17 8.61
CA TYR A 196 -5.33 10.71 8.60
C TYR A 196 -6.64 10.16 8.05
N MET A 197 -6.53 9.12 7.22
CA MET A 197 -7.64 8.39 6.61
C MET A 197 -7.47 6.90 6.91
N ALA A 198 -8.45 6.30 7.58
CA ALA A 198 -8.48 4.86 7.85
C ALA A 198 -9.65 4.19 7.12
N PHE A 199 -9.35 3.13 6.38
CA PHE A 199 -10.30 2.41 5.53
C PHE A 199 -10.59 1.03 6.12
N ALA A 200 -11.83 0.79 6.57
CA ALA A 200 -12.18 -0.47 7.24
C ALA A 200 -13.57 -0.99 6.87
N GLU A 201 -13.81 -2.27 7.20
CA GLU A 201 -15.09 -2.97 6.95
C GLU A 201 -16.21 -2.51 7.87
N THR A 202 -15.90 -1.96 9.05
CA THR A 202 -16.86 -1.45 10.03
C THR A 202 -16.50 -0.04 10.49
N ALA A 203 -17.50 0.73 10.91
CA ALA A 203 -17.31 2.08 11.47
C ALA A 203 -16.40 2.05 12.71
N GLU A 204 -16.64 1.09 13.62
CA GLU A 204 -15.84 0.90 14.83
C GLU A 204 -14.36 0.69 14.50
N ALA A 205 -14.06 -0.20 13.54
CA ALA A 205 -12.69 -0.46 13.12
C ALA A 205 -12.05 0.78 12.48
N ALA A 206 -12.76 1.48 11.60
CA ALA A 206 -12.23 2.69 10.96
C ALA A 206 -11.93 3.79 11.99
N ILE A 207 -12.83 4.04 12.93
CA ILE A 207 -12.66 5.04 14.00
C ILE A 207 -11.50 4.65 14.92
N ALA A 208 -11.41 3.39 15.32
CA ALA A 208 -10.34 2.91 16.19
C ALA A 208 -8.97 3.00 15.51
N GLN A 209 -8.90 2.68 14.20
CA GLN A 209 -7.69 2.84 13.39
C GLN A 209 -7.27 4.31 13.29
N ALA A 210 -8.19 5.20 12.89
CA ALA A 210 -7.91 6.63 12.78
C ALA A 210 -7.44 7.23 14.11
N THR A 211 -8.10 6.89 15.21
CA THR A 211 -7.71 7.33 16.56
C THR A 211 -6.31 6.84 16.93
N ARG A 212 -5.96 5.58 16.64
CA ARG A 212 -4.60 5.05 16.87
C ARG A 212 -3.54 5.79 16.05
N LEU A 213 -3.81 6.11 14.79
CA LEU A 213 -2.88 6.88 13.96
C LEU A 213 -2.58 8.23 14.58
N LEU A 214 -3.62 8.91 15.07
CA LEU A 214 -3.47 10.21 15.70
C LEU A 214 -2.72 10.11 17.03
N ASP A 215 -3.04 9.14 17.88
CA ASP A 215 -2.42 8.98 19.20
C ASP A 215 -0.94 8.58 19.16
N ASN A 216 -0.51 7.94 18.08
CA ASN A 216 0.85 7.40 17.96
C ASN A 216 1.71 8.13 16.92
N ASP A 217 1.25 9.27 16.40
CA ASP A 217 1.89 9.97 15.28
C ASP A 217 2.18 9.00 14.12
N GLY A 218 1.10 8.56 13.47
CA GLY A 218 1.13 7.54 12.43
C GLY A 218 2.08 7.87 11.27
N VAL A 219 2.29 9.16 10.95
CA VAL A 219 3.25 9.59 9.94
C VAL A 219 4.68 9.27 10.38
N THR A 220 5.08 9.71 11.58
CA THR A 220 6.43 9.44 12.10
C THR A 220 6.64 7.95 12.31
N ALA A 221 5.64 7.24 12.84
CA ALA A 221 5.70 5.79 13.02
C ALA A 221 5.90 5.05 11.68
N HIS A 222 5.19 5.44 10.63
CA HIS A 222 5.35 4.87 9.30
C HIS A 222 6.74 5.15 8.71
N GLN A 223 7.22 6.39 8.81
CA GLN A 223 8.58 6.73 8.36
C GLN A 223 9.64 5.88 9.08
N GLN A 224 9.53 5.74 10.40
CA GLN A 224 10.44 4.92 11.19
C GLN A 224 10.38 3.45 10.77
N GLN A 225 9.19 2.89 10.51
CA GLN A 225 9.03 1.53 10.02
C GLN A 225 9.73 1.32 8.67
N VAL A 226 9.56 2.26 7.73
CA VAL A 226 10.21 2.19 6.41
C VAL A 226 11.72 2.30 6.55
N TYR A 227 12.23 3.21 7.38
CA TYR A 227 13.67 3.31 7.63
C TYR A 227 14.22 2.03 8.27
N ASN A 228 13.57 1.51 9.31
CA ASN A 228 13.97 0.27 9.96
C ASN A 228 14.06 -0.89 8.96
N MET A 229 13.06 -1.03 8.07
CA MET A 229 13.08 -2.05 7.01
C MET A 229 14.25 -1.85 6.04
N LEU A 230 14.48 -0.63 5.58
CA LEU A 230 15.55 -0.33 4.63
C LEU A 230 16.94 -0.51 5.23
N THR A 231 17.11 -0.24 6.52
CA THR A 231 18.41 -0.31 7.21
C THR A 231 18.60 -1.59 8.01
N HIS A 232 17.62 -2.51 8.04
CA HIS A 232 17.74 -3.76 8.80
C HIS A 232 18.94 -4.59 8.36
N SER A 233 19.10 -4.74 7.05
CA SER A 233 20.35 -5.15 6.40
C SER A 233 20.96 -3.96 5.68
N TYR A 234 22.29 -3.87 5.72
CA TYR A 234 23.00 -2.74 5.13
C TYR A 234 24.26 -3.18 4.39
N LEU A 235 24.47 -2.56 3.23
CA LEU A 235 25.68 -2.63 2.44
C LEU A 235 26.08 -1.20 2.11
N TRP A 236 27.36 -0.87 2.34
CA TRP A 236 27.95 0.38 1.91
C TRP A 236 29.13 0.12 1.00
N THR A 237 29.12 0.79 -0.13
CA THR A 237 30.22 0.79 -1.09
C THR A 237 30.76 2.22 -1.25
N SER A 238 31.91 2.36 -1.89
CA SER A 238 32.43 3.67 -2.30
C SER A 238 31.58 4.33 -3.40
N ASP A 239 30.65 3.59 -4.02
CA ASP A 239 29.73 4.10 -5.03
C ASP A 239 28.40 4.54 -4.38
N MET A 240 28.21 5.85 -4.29
CA MET A 240 27.00 6.44 -3.71
C MET A 240 25.75 6.18 -4.55
N GLU A 241 25.89 6.05 -5.87
CA GLU A 241 24.76 5.74 -6.74
C GLU A 241 24.31 4.30 -6.53
N TYR A 242 25.24 3.36 -6.42
CA TYR A 242 24.94 1.97 -6.08
C TYR A 242 24.24 1.85 -4.72
N ASN A 243 24.77 2.53 -3.69
CA ASN A 243 24.14 2.53 -2.36
C ASN A 243 22.71 3.05 -2.40
N ARG A 244 22.46 4.12 -3.18
CA ARG A 244 21.10 4.67 -3.39
C ARG A 244 20.21 3.70 -4.17
N ALA A 245 20.72 3.11 -5.25
CA ALA A 245 19.99 2.16 -6.08
C ALA A 245 19.56 0.92 -5.29
N LEU A 246 20.43 0.39 -4.43
CA LEU A 246 20.10 -0.74 -3.55
C LEU A 246 18.95 -0.41 -2.59
N MET A 247 18.98 0.77 -1.95
CA MET A 247 17.89 1.19 -1.06
C MET A 247 16.56 1.31 -1.80
N TRP A 248 16.57 1.86 -3.02
CA TRP A 248 15.38 1.93 -3.86
C TRP A 248 14.91 0.56 -4.35
N ALA A 249 15.82 -0.37 -4.65
CA ALA A 249 15.47 -1.74 -4.99
C ALA A 249 14.76 -2.45 -3.82
N LYS A 250 15.25 -2.27 -2.58
CA LYS A 250 14.60 -2.77 -1.36
C LYS A 250 13.20 -2.18 -1.17
N ALA A 251 13.08 -0.85 -1.26
CA ALA A 251 11.79 -0.15 -1.15
C ALA A 251 10.80 -0.63 -2.22
N ALA A 252 11.22 -0.69 -3.48
CA ALA A 252 10.38 -1.09 -4.60
C ALA A 252 9.94 -2.55 -4.49
N GLY A 253 10.83 -3.46 -4.06
CA GLY A 253 10.46 -4.86 -3.81
C GLY A 253 9.35 -4.99 -2.77
N LYS A 254 9.43 -4.21 -1.68
CA LYS A 254 8.41 -4.22 -0.63
C LYS A 254 7.06 -3.71 -1.09
N VAL A 255 6.95 -2.85 -2.11
CA VAL A 255 5.65 -2.43 -2.67
C VAL A 255 4.80 -3.61 -3.16
N PHE A 256 5.43 -4.70 -3.60
CA PHE A 256 4.72 -5.86 -4.15
C PHE A 256 4.32 -6.90 -3.10
N VAL A 257 4.82 -6.79 -1.86
CA VAL A 257 4.43 -7.71 -0.78
C VAL A 257 2.99 -7.39 -0.37
N SER A 258 2.13 -8.39 -0.33
CA SER A 258 0.69 -8.23 -0.08
C SER A 258 0.17 -9.35 0.81
N SER A 259 -0.96 -9.14 1.47
CA SER A 259 -1.63 -10.11 2.35
C SER A 259 -3.04 -10.50 1.89
N GLU A 260 -3.44 -10.10 0.67
CA GLU A 260 -4.81 -10.19 0.14
C GLU A 260 -5.40 -11.62 0.19
N TYR A 261 -4.57 -12.63 -0.08
CA TYR A 261 -4.94 -14.05 -0.05
C TYR A 261 -4.01 -14.86 0.85
N GLY A 262 -3.56 -14.25 1.95
CA GLY A 262 -2.36 -14.67 2.68
C GLY A 262 -1.13 -13.94 2.14
N LYS A 263 -0.01 -14.00 2.87
CA LYS A 263 1.19 -13.25 2.50
C LYS A 263 1.78 -13.79 1.20
N GLY A 264 2.10 -12.90 0.28
CA GLY A 264 2.64 -13.22 -1.04
C GLY A 264 3.26 -12.00 -1.71
N ILE A 265 3.73 -12.19 -2.94
CA ILE A 265 4.36 -11.13 -3.75
C ILE A 265 3.57 -11.02 -5.06
N TRP A 266 3.02 -9.84 -5.34
CA TRP A 266 2.38 -9.57 -6.62
C TRP A 266 3.41 -9.60 -7.75
N ALA A 267 3.05 -10.20 -8.89
CA ALA A 267 3.97 -10.35 -10.02
C ALA A 267 4.21 -9.03 -10.79
N GLY A 268 3.29 -8.06 -10.71
CA GLY A 268 3.53 -6.74 -11.29
C GLY A 268 2.28 -5.86 -11.40
N LEU A 269 2.44 -4.55 -11.30
CA LEU A 269 1.35 -3.58 -11.39
C LEU A 269 1.32 -2.89 -12.77
N PRO A 270 0.14 -2.51 -13.30
CA PRO A 270 -1.20 -2.77 -12.75
C PRO A 270 -1.80 -4.11 -13.18
N TRP A 271 -1.19 -4.82 -14.13
CA TRP A 271 -1.82 -5.95 -14.85
C TRP A 271 -1.74 -7.30 -14.14
N PHE A 272 -0.77 -7.50 -13.25
CA PHE A 272 -0.49 -8.76 -12.55
C PHE A 272 -0.54 -8.58 -11.04
N LYS A 273 -1.62 -7.94 -10.55
CA LYS A 273 -1.93 -7.75 -9.12
C LYS A 273 -2.41 -9.05 -8.45
N ASP A 274 -1.72 -10.16 -8.73
CA ASP A 274 -1.96 -11.51 -8.21
C ASP A 274 -0.62 -12.13 -7.81
N CYS A 275 -0.65 -13.10 -6.91
CA CYS A 275 0.54 -13.87 -6.56
C CYS A 275 0.73 -15.01 -7.56
N TRP A 276 1.87 -15.03 -8.24
CA TRP A 276 2.28 -16.12 -9.12
C TRP A 276 3.37 -16.93 -8.42
N GLY A 277 3.22 -18.26 -8.35
CA GLY A 277 4.12 -19.13 -7.60
C GLY A 277 5.57 -18.96 -8.01
N ARG A 278 5.88 -19.21 -9.30
CA ARG A 278 7.24 -19.03 -9.85
C ARG A 278 7.79 -17.63 -9.55
N ASP A 279 7.03 -16.60 -9.89
CA ASP A 279 7.50 -15.20 -9.81
C ASP A 279 7.74 -14.79 -8.35
N SER A 280 6.88 -15.25 -7.42
CA SER A 280 7.05 -15.05 -5.99
C SER A 280 8.34 -15.69 -5.50
N PHE A 281 8.58 -16.97 -5.83
CA PHE A 281 9.75 -17.71 -5.34
C PHE A 281 11.07 -17.26 -5.98
N ILE A 282 11.05 -16.68 -7.18
CA ILE A 282 12.22 -15.97 -7.72
C ILE A 282 12.50 -14.70 -6.90
N ALA A 283 11.46 -13.98 -6.48
CA ALA A 283 11.58 -12.68 -5.81
C ALA A 283 11.87 -12.78 -4.29
N VAL A 284 11.41 -13.84 -3.62
CA VAL A 284 11.55 -14.06 -2.16
C VAL A 284 12.98 -13.78 -1.67
N PRO A 285 14.06 -14.36 -2.24
CA PRO A 285 15.42 -14.10 -1.78
C PRO A 285 15.79 -12.62 -1.68
N GLY A 286 15.49 -11.86 -2.74
CA GLY A 286 15.88 -10.45 -2.85
C GLY A 286 15.01 -9.51 -2.01
N ILE A 287 13.73 -9.85 -1.82
CA ILE A 287 12.78 -9.01 -1.08
C ILE A 287 12.79 -9.32 0.41
N THR A 288 13.06 -10.55 0.83
CA THR A 288 12.99 -10.97 2.23
C THR A 288 14.33 -11.46 2.78
N LEU A 289 14.87 -12.57 2.26
CA LEU A 289 16.02 -13.26 2.88
C LEU A 289 17.28 -12.38 2.99
N VAL A 290 17.71 -11.74 1.91
CA VAL A 290 18.89 -10.83 1.94
C VAL A 290 18.67 -9.59 2.80
N ASN A 291 17.40 -9.29 3.09
CA ASN A 291 17.01 -8.18 3.95
C ASN A 291 16.94 -8.56 5.42
N GLY A 292 17.12 -9.84 5.77
CA GLY A 292 16.97 -10.36 7.13
C GLY A 292 15.52 -10.61 7.54
N ASP A 293 14.57 -10.49 6.60
CA ASP A 293 13.13 -10.59 6.88
C ASP A 293 12.65 -12.05 6.76
N PHE A 294 13.11 -12.87 7.70
CA PHE A 294 12.84 -14.31 7.69
C PHE A 294 11.37 -14.63 7.99
N ASP A 295 10.69 -13.79 8.76
CA ASP A 295 9.27 -13.97 9.09
C ASP A 295 8.38 -13.84 7.84
N ASP A 296 8.61 -12.80 7.02
CA ASP A 296 7.90 -12.67 5.74
C ASP A 296 8.24 -13.83 4.80
N ALA A 297 9.52 -14.22 4.70
CA ALA A 297 9.95 -15.32 3.84
C ALA A 297 9.21 -16.63 4.19
N LYS A 298 9.22 -17.00 5.48
CA LYS A 298 8.55 -18.19 5.99
C LYS A 298 7.04 -18.13 5.75
N THR A 299 6.41 -16.98 6.06
CA THR A 299 4.96 -16.81 5.90
C THR A 299 4.54 -16.94 4.43
N ILE A 300 5.34 -16.42 3.49
CA ILE A 300 5.06 -16.56 2.04
C ILE A 300 5.18 -18.03 1.61
N ILE A 301 6.24 -18.73 2.04
CA ILE A 301 6.42 -20.16 1.74
C ILE A 301 5.25 -20.97 2.31
N ASP A 302 4.90 -20.75 3.58
CA ASP A 302 3.81 -21.45 4.26
C ASP A 302 2.45 -21.21 3.60
N ASN A 303 2.20 -19.99 3.13
CA ASN A 303 0.96 -19.67 2.45
C ASN A 303 0.79 -20.55 1.20
N PHE A 304 1.81 -20.63 0.33
CA PHE A 304 1.76 -21.48 -0.86
C PHE A 304 1.76 -22.97 -0.53
N ALA A 305 2.50 -23.40 0.50
CA ALA A 305 2.53 -24.77 0.96
C ALA A 305 1.14 -25.24 1.44
N GLN A 306 0.40 -24.40 2.15
CA GLN A 306 -0.99 -24.68 2.57
C GLN A 306 -1.96 -24.82 1.39
N MET A 307 -1.61 -24.26 0.23
CA MET A 307 -2.38 -24.36 -1.00
C MET A 307 -1.90 -25.50 -1.92
N GLN A 308 -1.01 -26.40 -1.46
CA GLN A 308 -0.55 -27.54 -2.27
C GLN A 308 -1.71 -28.48 -2.63
N MET A 309 -1.75 -28.96 -3.88
CA MET A 309 -2.72 -29.95 -4.35
C MET A 309 -2.55 -31.29 -3.62
N GLN A 310 -3.53 -31.65 -2.79
CA GLN A 310 -3.49 -32.86 -1.96
C GLN A 310 -4.18 -34.08 -2.60
N ASP A 311 -4.98 -33.89 -3.66
CA ASP A 311 -5.65 -35.00 -4.32
C ASP A 311 -4.64 -35.81 -5.15
N ALA A 312 -4.30 -37.00 -4.68
CA ALA A 312 -3.38 -37.91 -5.35
C ALA A 312 -3.86 -38.36 -6.74
N ALA A 313 -5.16 -38.26 -7.04
CA ALA A 313 -5.70 -38.58 -8.35
C ALA A 313 -5.55 -37.41 -9.35
N ASP A 314 -5.36 -36.18 -8.88
CA ASP A 314 -5.14 -35.02 -9.74
C ASP A 314 -3.75 -35.10 -10.40
N ILE A 315 -3.68 -34.75 -11.68
CA ILE A 315 -2.41 -34.70 -12.43
C ILE A 315 -1.45 -33.66 -11.86
N ASN A 316 -1.91 -32.73 -11.01
CA ASN A 316 -1.10 -31.73 -10.33
C ASN A 316 -0.81 -32.07 -8.88
N TYR A 317 -1.06 -33.32 -8.43
CA TYR A 317 -0.76 -33.76 -7.07
C TYR A 317 0.63 -33.30 -6.61
N GLY A 318 0.71 -32.74 -5.40
CA GLY A 318 1.94 -32.23 -4.82
C GLY A 318 2.42 -30.87 -5.34
N ARG A 319 1.76 -30.27 -6.34
CA ARG A 319 2.12 -28.93 -6.83
C ARG A 319 1.46 -27.84 -5.99
N ILE A 320 2.18 -26.73 -5.82
CA ILE A 320 1.60 -25.46 -5.35
C ILE A 320 0.93 -24.70 -6.50
N PRO A 321 0.08 -23.70 -6.21
CA PRO A 321 -0.53 -22.88 -7.26
C PRO A 321 0.52 -22.14 -8.09
N ASN A 322 0.33 -22.13 -9.41
CA ASN A 322 1.01 -21.23 -10.33
C ASN A 322 0.50 -19.79 -10.18
N ARG A 323 -0.80 -19.59 -9.96
CA ARG A 323 -1.40 -18.26 -9.74
C ARG A 323 -2.55 -18.37 -8.75
N VAL A 324 -2.59 -17.41 -7.83
CA VAL A 324 -3.64 -17.26 -6.81
C VAL A 324 -4.36 -15.94 -7.06
N THR A 325 -5.61 -16.02 -7.53
CA THR A 325 -6.49 -14.84 -7.75
C THR A 325 -7.60 -14.75 -6.71
N SER A 326 -7.88 -15.85 -6.01
CA SER A 326 -8.67 -15.91 -4.77
C SER A 326 -8.40 -17.23 -4.04
N LYS A 327 -8.90 -17.37 -2.81
CA LYS A 327 -8.84 -18.65 -2.06
C LYS A 327 -9.65 -19.79 -2.71
N THR A 328 -10.50 -19.49 -3.69
CA THR A 328 -11.32 -20.47 -4.41
C THR A 328 -10.97 -20.58 -5.89
N ASN A 329 -10.05 -19.75 -6.39
CA ASN A 329 -9.64 -19.70 -7.79
C ASN A 329 -8.12 -19.69 -7.88
N MET A 330 -7.57 -20.87 -8.09
CA MET A 330 -6.14 -21.13 -8.22
C MET A 330 -5.91 -21.99 -9.45
N ILE A 331 -4.82 -21.74 -10.16
CA ILE A 331 -4.39 -22.58 -11.28
C ILE A 331 -3.05 -23.23 -10.91
N TYR A 332 -2.88 -24.52 -11.25
CA TYR A 332 -1.70 -25.33 -10.90
C TYR A 332 -0.85 -25.70 -12.12
N ASN A 333 -1.05 -25.01 -13.24
CA ASN A 333 -0.46 -25.30 -14.55
C ASN A 333 1.00 -24.83 -14.70
N THR A 334 1.83 -25.04 -13.69
CA THR A 334 3.27 -24.76 -13.72
C THR A 334 4.08 -26.02 -13.46
N THR A 335 5.17 -26.17 -14.21
CA THR A 335 6.15 -27.23 -13.99
C THR A 335 7.22 -26.79 -12.99
N ASP A 336 7.59 -25.50 -13.01
CA ASP A 336 8.75 -24.97 -12.31
C ASP A 336 8.43 -24.22 -11.01
N GLY A 337 7.17 -23.81 -10.78
CA GLY A 337 6.78 -23.07 -9.58
C GLY A 337 7.05 -23.80 -8.26
N THR A 338 6.74 -25.11 -8.19
CA THR A 338 7.01 -25.91 -6.97
C THR A 338 8.52 -26.14 -6.76
N PRO A 339 9.33 -26.51 -7.79
CA PRO A 339 10.78 -26.53 -7.69
C PRO A 339 11.40 -25.23 -7.16
N TRP A 340 10.92 -24.07 -7.63
CA TRP A 340 11.36 -22.78 -7.10
C TRP A 340 11.05 -22.67 -5.60
N MET A 341 9.84 -23.00 -5.16
CA MET A 341 9.52 -23.01 -3.72
C MET A 341 10.44 -23.94 -2.92
N VAL A 342 10.71 -25.16 -3.42
CA VAL A 342 11.60 -26.12 -2.73
C VAL A 342 13.01 -25.54 -2.59
N ARG A 343 13.51 -24.86 -3.62
CA ARG A 343 14.77 -24.11 -3.54
C ARG A 343 14.70 -23.02 -2.48
N GLU A 344 13.61 -22.27 -2.39
CA GLU A 344 13.47 -21.20 -1.39
C GLU A 344 13.27 -21.70 0.04
N VAL A 345 12.67 -22.88 0.22
CA VAL A 345 12.70 -23.60 1.51
C VAL A 345 14.14 -23.86 1.91
N TRP A 346 14.97 -24.37 0.99
CA TRP A 346 16.38 -24.61 1.25
C TRP A 346 17.16 -23.33 1.56
N ASP A 347 16.97 -22.27 0.78
CA ASP A 347 17.63 -20.99 1.04
C ASP A 347 17.16 -20.39 2.38
N TYR A 348 15.87 -20.41 2.70
CA TYR A 348 15.36 -20.00 4.02
C TYR A 348 16.06 -20.75 5.16
N LEU A 349 16.17 -22.08 5.06
CA LEU A 349 16.82 -22.90 6.08
C LEU A 349 18.32 -22.60 6.21
N ARG A 350 19.00 -22.29 5.11
CA ARG A 350 20.41 -21.89 5.12
C ARG A 350 20.64 -20.54 5.78
N TYR A 351 19.73 -19.58 5.55
CA TYR A 351 19.81 -18.25 6.15
C TYR A 351 19.45 -18.26 7.64
N SER A 352 18.37 -18.98 8.00
CA SER A 352 17.79 -18.95 9.36
C SER A 352 18.38 -19.98 10.31
N GLY A 353 18.81 -21.15 9.80
CA GLY A 353 19.15 -22.31 10.63
C GLY A 353 17.95 -22.96 11.35
N ASP A 354 16.71 -22.65 10.95
CA ASP A 354 15.47 -23.10 11.62
C ASP A 354 15.22 -24.61 11.42
N ALA A 355 15.89 -25.42 12.24
CA ALA A 355 15.85 -26.88 12.16
C ALA A 355 14.47 -27.48 12.49
N ASP A 356 13.63 -26.79 13.27
CA ASP A 356 12.28 -27.25 13.56
C ASP A 356 11.35 -26.99 12.38
N TYR A 357 11.50 -25.84 11.71
CA TYR A 357 10.79 -25.61 10.46
C TYR A 357 11.18 -26.59 9.36
N ALA A 358 12.46 -26.97 9.27
CA ALA A 358 12.91 -28.00 8.33
C ALA A 358 12.07 -29.29 8.46
N LYS A 359 11.79 -29.72 9.69
CA LYS A 359 10.96 -30.91 9.96
C LYS A 359 9.49 -30.65 9.60
N SER A 360 8.95 -29.47 9.89
CA SER A 360 7.53 -29.19 9.63
C SER A 360 7.22 -29.00 8.15
N ILE A 361 8.14 -28.45 7.36
CA ILE A 361 7.94 -28.19 5.93
C ILE A 361 8.30 -29.40 5.05
N TYR A 362 9.13 -30.32 5.55
CA TYR A 362 9.57 -31.50 4.79
C TYR A 362 8.44 -32.34 4.19
N PRO A 363 7.31 -32.61 4.87
CA PRO A 363 6.19 -33.33 4.27
C PRO A 363 5.66 -32.69 2.98
N VAL A 364 5.70 -31.36 2.87
CA VAL A 364 5.27 -30.64 1.64
C VAL A 364 6.21 -30.98 0.47
N VAL A 365 7.51 -31.07 0.73
CA VAL A 365 8.51 -31.48 -0.28
C VAL A 365 8.31 -32.94 -0.68
N GLN A 366 8.01 -33.83 0.28
CA GLN A 366 7.75 -35.24 -0.01
C GLN A 366 6.51 -35.40 -0.91
N THR A 367 5.39 -34.75 -0.58
CA THR A 367 4.18 -34.78 -1.40
C THR A 367 4.44 -34.30 -2.84
N TYR A 368 5.30 -33.29 -3.02
CA TYR A 368 5.70 -32.86 -4.37
C TYR A 368 6.46 -33.94 -5.13
N ILE A 369 7.45 -34.58 -4.49
CA ILE A 369 8.22 -35.67 -5.10
C ILE A 369 7.31 -36.84 -5.47
N ASP A 370 6.43 -37.27 -4.56
CA ASP A 370 5.46 -38.35 -4.81
C ASP A 370 4.56 -38.03 -6.01
N GLY A 371 4.15 -36.77 -6.16
CA GLY A 371 3.35 -36.30 -7.30
C GLY A 371 4.11 -36.35 -8.63
N ILE A 372 5.39 -35.98 -8.63
CA ILE A 372 6.25 -36.09 -9.81
C ILE A 372 6.48 -37.55 -10.18
N GLU A 373 6.85 -38.40 -9.21
CA GLU A 373 7.07 -39.84 -9.40
C GLU A 373 5.86 -40.54 -9.99
N LYS A 374 4.66 -40.17 -9.52
CA LYS A 374 3.41 -40.79 -9.95
C LYS A 374 2.99 -40.39 -11.37
N HIS A 375 3.18 -39.13 -11.74
CA HIS A 375 2.49 -38.54 -12.90
C HIS A 375 3.41 -38.00 -14.00
N TYR A 376 4.70 -37.77 -13.73
CA TYR A 376 5.58 -37.02 -14.65
C TYR A 376 6.94 -37.66 -14.94
N LEU A 377 7.30 -38.76 -14.26
CA LEU A 377 8.48 -39.51 -14.64
C LEU A 377 8.20 -40.38 -15.86
N ASP A 378 9.21 -40.50 -16.71
CA ASP A 378 9.18 -41.45 -17.81
C ASP A 378 9.96 -42.72 -17.42
N ALA A 379 10.28 -43.59 -18.40
CA ALA A 379 11.01 -44.83 -18.14
C ALA A 379 12.44 -44.62 -17.61
N TYR A 380 12.97 -43.39 -17.66
CA TYR A 380 14.33 -43.02 -17.28
C TYR A 380 14.42 -42.30 -15.94
N GLY A 381 13.28 -42.05 -15.28
CA GLY A 381 13.19 -41.15 -14.14
C GLY A 381 12.94 -39.75 -14.64
#